data_AF-A0A847ZD53-F1
#
_entry.id   AF-A0A847ZD53-F1
#
_cell.length_a   1.000
_cell.length_b   1.000
_cell.length_c   1.000
_cell.angle_alpha   90.00
_cell.angle_beta   90.00
_cell.angle_gamma   90.00
#
_symmetry.space_group_name_H-M   'P 1'
#
loop_
_entity.id
_entity.type
_entity.pdbx_description
1 polymer ?
#
loop_
_entity_poly.entity_id
_entity_poly.type
_entity_poly.pdbx_seq_one_letter_code
_entity_poly.pdbx_strand_id
1 'polypeptide(L)'
;MSVADDCAKAGLSLPVLSQGLIRKLRKRIPPAGSMIRNPIDAAIAFVHLPLMGEVLDIVAQSKEADGFIVSVPLDWLYNQSPDGAYIETLATYLATEAKKYAGGKPMLVAWRQYEASPKIRRWIPVFKDTLMKAGIPVYEGLPKAVRALSRLAEYYEYQGLAK
;
A
#
# COMPACT_ATOMS: atom_id res chain seq x y z
N MET A 1 -12.74 -4.27 -11.89
CA MET A 1 -11.46 -4.80 -12.38
C MET A 1 -10.57 -5.13 -11.20
N SER A 2 -9.78 -6.19 -11.31
CA SER A 2 -8.81 -6.57 -10.29
C SER A 2 -7.58 -5.66 -10.36
N VAL A 3 -6.86 -5.52 -9.24
CA VAL A 3 -5.55 -4.82 -9.18
C VAL A 3 -4.58 -5.39 -10.21
N ALA A 4 -4.64 -6.71 -10.42
CA ALA A 4 -3.83 -7.40 -11.43
C ALA A 4 -4.15 -6.93 -12.85
N ASP A 5 -5.42 -6.68 -13.16
CA ASP A 5 -5.84 -6.22 -14.49
C ASP A 5 -5.37 -4.78 -14.73
N ASP A 6 -5.47 -3.93 -13.70
CA ASP A 6 -5.00 -2.54 -13.78
C ASP A 6 -3.48 -2.48 -13.97
N CYS A 7 -2.72 -3.26 -13.21
CA CYS A 7 -1.26 -3.36 -13.37
C CYS A 7 -0.86 -3.87 -14.76
N ALA A 8 -1.48 -4.97 -15.21
CA ALA A 8 -1.19 -5.54 -16.53
C ALA A 8 -1.48 -4.54 -17.68
N LYS A 9 -2.60 -3.80 -17.61
CA LYS A 9 -2.91 -2.76 -18.60
C LYS A 9 -1.93 -1.60 -18.61
N ALA A 10 -1.20 -1.40 -17.52
CA ALA A 10 -0.21 -0.35 -17.36
C ALA A 10 1.23 -0.84 -17.60
N GLY A 11 1.42 -2.07 -18.09
CA GLY A 11 2.74 -2.66 -18.32
C GLY A 11 3.49 -3.04 -17.04
N LEU A 12 2.83 -3.02 -15.88
CA LEU A 12 3.41 -3.39 -14.60
C LEU A 12 3.13 -4.87 -14.31
N SER A 13 4.17 -5.64 -13.98
CA SER A 13 4.01 -7.00 -13.52
C SER A 13 3.73 -7.02 -12.01
N LEU A 14 2.73 -7.81 -11.59
CA LEU A 14 2.62 -8.19 -10.19
C LEU A 14 3.47 -9.43 -9.98
N PRO A 15 4.58 -9.36 -9.23
CA PRO A 15 5.42 -10.53 -9.01
C PRO A 15 4.62 -11.63 -8.32
N VAL A 16 4.80 -12.85 -8.81
CA VAL A 16 4.34 -14.06 -8.11
C VAL A 16 5.29 -14.28 -6.94
N LEU A 17 4.75 -14.19 -5.73
CA LEU A 17 5.55 -14.38 -4.51
C LEU A 17 6.04 -15.83 -4.43
N SER A 18 7.33 -16.02 -4.14
CA SER A 18 7.92 -17.33 -3.95
C SER A 18 7.27 -18.08 -2.78
N GLN A 19 7.29 -19.41 -2.85
CA GLN A 19 6.81 -20.25 -1.74
C GLN A 19 7.57 -19.96 -0.43
N GLY A 20 8.85 -19.60 -0.52
CA GLY A 20 9.66 -19.18 0.63
C GLY A 20 9.15 -17.91 1.28
N LEU A 21 8.84 -16.88 0.48
CA LEU A 21 8.26 -15.63 0.94
C LEU A 21 6.86 -15.83 1.54
N ILE A 22 5.98 -16.57 0.84
CA ILE A 22 4.64 -16.92 1.35
C ILE A 22 4.75 -17.61 2.71
N ARG A 23 5.68 -18.56 2.87
CA ARG A 23 5.88 -19.28 4.14
C ARG A 23 6.36 -18.34 5.25
N LYS A 24 7.23 -17.37 4.96
CA LYS A 24 7.66 -16.35 5.94
C LYS A 24 6.49 -15.48 6.38
N LEU A 25 5.69 -14.99 5.43
CA LEU A 25 4.51 -14.17 5.70
C LEU A 25 3.45 -14.92 6.52
N ARG A 26 3.19 -16.20 6.21
CA ARG A 26 2.26 -17.07 6.95
C ARG A 26 2.63 -17.27 8.43
N LYS A 27 3.91 -17.11 8.80
CA LYS A 27 4.31 -17.18 10.22
C LYS A 27 3.88 -15.96 11.03
N ARG A 28 3.57 -14.85 10.39
CA ARG A 28 3.18 -13.59 11.05
C ARG A 28 1.70 -13.27 10.83
N ILE A 29 1.19 -13.50 9.63
CA ILE A 29 -0.19 -13.17 9.26
C ILE A 29 -1.12 -14.36 9.57
N PRO A 30 -2.15 -14.18 10.42
CA PRO A 30 -3.13 -15.20 10.73
C PRO A 30 -3.82 -15.75 9.48
N PRO A 31 -4.14 -17.06 9.40
CA PRO A 31 -4.74 -17.65 8.22
C PRO A 31 -6.17 -17.19 7.95
N ALA A 32 -6.94 -16.92 8.99
CA ALA A 32 -8.34 -16.49 8.88
C ALA A 32 -8.42 -15.07 8.29
N GLY A 33 -9.24 -14.90 7.25
CA GLY A 33 -9.49 -13.60 6.64
C GLY A 33 -8.29 -12.97 5.94
N SER A 34 -7.26 -13.76 5.58
CA SER A 34 -6.07 -13.26 4.89
C SER A 34 -5.75 -14.03 3.61
N MET A 35 -5.19 -13.31 2.65
CA MET A 35 -4.78 -13.84 1.36
C MET A 35 -3.32 -13.47 1.10
N ILE A 36 -2.42 -14.45 1.25
CA ILE A 36 -0.97 -14.25 1.10
C ILE A 36 -0.56 -14.64 -0.33
N ARG A 37 -1.01 -13.82 -1.29
CA ARG A 37 -0.49 -13.75 -2.67
C ARG A 37 -0.20 -12.29 -2.99
N ASN A 38 0.04 -11.93 -4.25
CA ASN A 38 0.10 -10.53 -4.67
C ASN A 38 -1.23 -10.14 -5.35
N PRO A 39 -2.04 -9.20 -4.81
CA PRO A 39 -1.79 -8.38 -3.60
C PRO A 39 -1.92 -9.18 -2.30
N ILE A 40 -1.18 -8.75 -1.27
CA ILE A 40 -1.26 -9.31 0.08
C ILE A 40 -2.47 -8.69 0.78
N ASP A 41 -3.47 -9.51 1.07
CA ASP A 41 -4.63 -9.10 1.85
C ASP A 41 -4.43 -9.49 3.32
N ALA A 42 -4.14 -8.50 4.14
CA ALA A 42 -3.92 -8.63 5.57
C ALA A 42 -4.58 -7.45 6.30
N ALA A 43 -5.92 -7.42 6.32
CA ALA A 43 -6.68 -6.36 7.00
C ALA A 43 -6.22 -6.09 8.45
N ILE A 44 -5.82 -7.15 9.16
CA ILE A 44 -5.26 -7.08 10.51
C ILE A 44 -4.02 -6.18 10.62
N ALA A 45 -3.21 -6.07 9.57
CA ALA A 45 -2.02 -5.22 9.57
C ALA A 45 -2.38 -3.73 9.66
N PHE A 46 -3.56 -3.34 9.16
CA PHE A 46 -4.03 -1.95 9.28
C PHE A 46 -4.41 -1.57 10.70
N VAL A 47 -4.77 -2.54 11.56
CA VAL A 47 -5.15 -2.27 12.97
C VAL A 47 -4.08 -2.71 13.97
N HIS A 48 -3.11 -3.51 13.53
CA HIS A 48 -1.93 -3.93 14.28
C HIS A 48 -0.67 -3.45 13.56
N LEU A 49 -0.34 -2.17 13.73
CA LEU A 49 0.74 -1.50 12.99
C LEU A 49 2.12 -2.17 13.07
N PRO A 50 2.55 -2.76 14.21
CA PRO A 50 3.80 -3.53 14.24
C PRO A 50 3.83 -4.69 13.23
N LEU A 51 2.68 -5.34 12.99
CA LEU A 51 2.56 -6.40 11.98
C LEU A 51 2.68 -5.83 10.57
N MET A 52 2.17 -4.61 10.31
CA MET A 52 2.39 -3.94 9.03
C MET A 52 3.88 -3.68 8.78
N GLY A 53 4.61 -3.20 9.80
CA GLY A 53 6.06 -3.03 9.70
C GLY A 53 6.78 -4.34 9.36
N GLU A 54 6.43 -5.43 10.06
CA GLU A 54 7.01 -6.75 9.80
C GLU A 54 6.70 -7.29 8.39
N VAL A 55 5.48 -7.10 7.90
CA VAL A 55 5.10 -7.51 6.53
C VAL A 55 5.91 -6.73 5.50
N LEU A 56 6.03 -5.41 5.67
CA LEU A 56 6.85 -4.57 4.80
C LEU A 56 8.31 -5.03 4.80
N ASP A 57 8.89 -5.29 5.96
CA ASP A 57 10.28 -5.72 6.11
C ASP A 57 10.53 -7.09 5.46
N ILE A 58 9.65 -8.07 5.71
CA ILE A 58 9.74 -9.41 5.11
C ILE A 58 9.72 -9.33 3.58
N VAL A 59 8.82 -8.52 3.01
CA VAL A 59 8.73 -8.33 1.55
C VAL A 59 9.93 -7.55 1.03
N ALA A 60 10.36 -6.49 1.72
CA ALA A 60 11.53 -5.69 1.32
C ALA A 60 12.78 -6.56 1.24
N GLN A 61 13.03 -7.40 2.25
CA GLN A 61 14.19 -8.29 2.33
C GLN A 61 14.17 -9.43 1.30
N SER A 62 13.00 -9.82 0.77
CA SER A 62 12.90 -10.88 -0.24
C SER A 62 13.59 -10.53 -1.55
N LYS A 63 13.74 -9.24 -1.86
CA LYS A 63 14.16 -8.71 -3.17
C LYS A 63 13.25 -9.10 -4.34
N GLU A 64 12.05 -9.63 -4.07
CA GLU A 64 11.07 -10.03 -5.10
C GLU A 64 10.12 -8.88 -5.51
N ALA A 65 10.19 -7.72 -4.84
CA ALA A 65 9.38 -6.56 -5.12
C ALA A 65 10.22 -5.29 -5.12
N ASP A 66 10.01 -4.41 -6.11
CA ASP A 66 10.76 -3.16 -6.26
C ASP A 66 10.15 -1.98 -5.49
N GLY A 67 8.91 -2.13 -5.00
CA GLY A 67 8.20 -1.09 -4.28
C GLY A 67 6.88 -1.58 -3.70
N PHE A 68 6.17 -0.66 -3.04
CA PHE A 68 4.93 -0.93 -2.34
C PHE A 68 3.80 -0.03 -2.81
N ILE A 69 2.61 -0.61 -3.01
CA ILE A 69 1.35 0.12 -3.08
C ILE A 69 0.51 -0.31 -1.89
N VAL A 70 0.28 0.60 -0.94
CA VAL A 70 -0.60 0.36 0.20
C VAL A 70 -2.02 0.78 -0.19
N SER A 71 -2.91 -0.20 -0.37
CA SER A 71 -4.31 0.03 -0.75
C SER A 71 -5.19 0.19 0.50
N VAL A 72 -5.63 1.41 0.79
CA VAL A 72 -6.32 1.76 2.03
C VAL A 72 -7.83 1.92 1.80
N PRO A 73 -8.69 1.05 2.37
CA PRO A 73 -10.14 1.24 2.36
C PRO A 73 -10.57 2.22 3.47
N LEU A 74 -10.83 3.48 3.12
CA LEU A 74 -11.18 4.50 4.12
C LEU A 74 -12.51 4.23 4.82
N ASP A 75 -13.49 3.59 4.16
CA ASP A 75 -14.77 3.23 4.79
C ASP A 75 -14.56 2.26 5.96
N TRP A 76 -13.72 1.25 5.74
CA TRP A 76 -13.41 0.26 6.78
C TRP A 76 -12.51 0.87 7.88
N LEU A 77 -11.55 1.71 7.48
CA LEU A 77 -10.62 2.36 8.41
C LEU A 77 -11.32 3.37 9.32
N TYR A 78 -12.28 4.12 8.79
CA TYR A 78 -13.09 5.07 9.56
C TYR A 78 -13.80 4.37 10.73
N ASN A 79 -14.27 3.15 10.52
CA ASN A 79 -14.98 2.37 11.53
C ASN A 79 -14.07 1.76 12.61
N GLN A 80 -12.73 1.92 12.52
CA GLN A 80 -11.80 1.40 13.53
C GLN A 80 -11.68 2.31 14.77
N SER A 81 -12.22 3.53 14.72
CA SER A 81 -12.23 4.44 15.85
C SER A 81 -13.42 5.40 15.79
N PRO A 82 -13.89 5.93 16.93
CA PRO A 82 -14.82 7.05 16.95
C PRO A 82 -14.38 8.19 16.03
N ASP A 83 -15.31 8.69 15.24
CA ASP A 83 -15.14 9.80 14.29
C ASP A 83 -14.02 9.66 13.24
N GLY A 84 -13.44 8.46 13.08
CA GLY A 84 -12.43 8.18 12.06
C GLY A 84 -11.00 8.63 12.38
N ALA A 85 -10.70 8.98 13.63
CA ALA A 85 -9.37 9.41 14.08
C ALA A 85 -8.24 8.44 13.71
N TYR A 86 -8.53 7.14 13.58
CA TYR A 86 -7.57 6.12 13.18
C TYR A 86 -7.01 6.33 11.76
N ILE A 87 -7.69 7.08 10.89
CA ILE A 87 -7.17 7.45 9.57
C ILE A 87 -5.88 8.27 9.70
N GLU A 88 -5.85 9.23 10.64
CA GLU A 88 -4.65 10.03 10.91
C GLU A 88 -3.55 9.19 11.58
N THR A 89 -3.91 8.28 12.49
CA THR A 89 -2.97 7.34 13.10
C THR A 89 -2.25 6.50 12.03
N LEU A 90 -3.01 5.93 11.09
CA LEU A 90 -2.43 5.15 9.99
C LEU A 90 -1.55 6.02 9.09
N ALA A 91 -2.02 7.22 8.71
CA ALA A 91 -1.25 8.14 7.88
C ALA A 91 0.09 8.51 8.53
N THR A 92 0.06 8.82 9.83
CA THR A 92 1.25 9.17 10.61
C THR A 92 2.21 7.99 10.67
N TYR A 93 1.72 6.78 10.96
CA TYR A 93 2.55 5.59 10.99
C TYR A 93 3.20 5.29 9.63
N LEU A 94 2.44 5.44 8.54
CA LEU A 94 2.98 5.28 7.18
C LEU A 94 4.06 6.32 6.87
N ALA A 95 3.85 7.57 7.29
CA ALA A 95 4.76 8.69 7.09
C ALA A 95 6.06 8.58 7.91
N THR A 96 6.03 7.92 9.08
CA THR A 96 7.18 7.87 10.00
C THR A 96 7.82 6.48 10.07
N GLU A 97 7.10 5.48 10.57
CA GLU A 97 7.64 4.17 10.92
C GLU A 97 7.64 3.20 9.74
N ALA A 98 6.54 3.09 9.00
CA ALA A 98 6.41 2.12 7.91
C ALA A 98 7.51 2.27 6.85
N LYS A 99 7.90 3.51 6.54
CA LYS A 99 8.97 3.83 5.58
C LYS A 99 10.32 3.23 5.97
N LYS A 100 10.60 3.06 7.27
CA LYS A 100 11.84 2.43 7.78
C LYS A 100 11.89 0.95 7.42
N TYR A 101 10.74 0.28 7.41
CA TYR A 101 10.61 -1.14 7.05
C TYR A 101 10.58 -1.39 5.54
N ALA A 102 10.38 -0.36 4.71
CA ALA A 102 10.39 -0.50 3.26
C ALA A 102 11.80 -0.75 2.68
N GLY A 103 12.86 -0.70 3.49
CA GLY A 103 14.23 -0.98 3.05
C GLY A 103 14.73 -0.02 1.96
N GLY A 104 14.25 1.23 1.98
CA GLY A 104 14.57 2.27 0.97
C GLY A 104 13.76 2.14 -0.32
N LYS A 105 12.91 1.13 -0.48
CA LYS A 105 12.07 0.96 -1.67
C LYS A 105 10.95 2.00 -1.70
N PRO A 106 10.57 2.52 -2.88
CA PRO A 106 9.47 3.46 -3.02
C PRO A 106 8.16 2.88 -2.49
N MET A 107 7.39 3.72 -1.80
CA MET A 107 6.07 3.39 -1.28
C MET A 107 5.06 4.44 -1.75
N LEU A 108 3.93 3.96 -2.24
CA LEU A 108 2.79 4.77 -2.68
C LEU A 108 1.54 4.32 -1.92
N VAL A 109 0.60 5.24 -1.74
CA VAL A 109 -0.68 4.95 -1.09
C VAL A 109 -1.81 5.17 -2.08
N ALA A 110 -2.68 4.17 -2.21
CA ALA A 110 -3.92 4.27 -2.98
C ALA A 110 -5.09 4.13 -2.02
N TRP A 111 -5.86 5.19 -1.81
CA TRP A 111 -7.04 5.12 -0.95
C TRP A 111 -8.31 4.97 -1.78
N ARG A 112 -9.31 4.28 -1.22
CA ARG A 112 -10.64 4.17 -1.81
C ARG A 112 -11.71 4.50 -0.78
N GLN A 113 -12.80 5.08 -1.25
CA GLN A 113 -14.02 5.32 -0.50
C GLN A 113 -15.19 4.83 -1.34
N TYR A 114 -15.97 3.89 -0.83
CA TYR A 114 -17.13 3.32 -1.53
C TYR A 114 -18.42 4.08 -1.21
N GLU A 115 -18.63 4.39 0.05
CA GLU A 115 -19.79 5.15 0.49
C GLU A 115 -19.50 6.63 0.34
N ALA A 116 -20.40 7.42 -0.26
CA ALA A 116 -20.24 8.86 -0.42
C ALA A 116 -20.43 9.66 0.90
N SER A 117 -19.89 9.17 2.01
CA SER A 117 -19.98 9.78 3.35
C SER A 117 -19.15 11.08 3.44
N PRO A 118 -19.79 12.21 3.76
CA PRO A 118 -19.08 13.47 4.01
C PRO A 118 -18.15 13.40 5.23
N LYS A 119 -18.45 12.51 6.21
CA LYS A 119 -17.64 12.35 7.42
C LYS A 119 -16.27 11.77 7.08
N ILE A 120 -16.21 10.76 6.21
CA ILE A 120 -14.95 10.20 5.71
C ILE A 120 -14.21 11.23 4.84
N ARG A 121 -14.93 11.98 4.00
CA ARG A 121 -14.31 12.98 3.11
C ARG A 121 -13.54 14.06 3.86
N ARG A 122 -13.96 14.41 5.09
CA ARG A 122 -13.24 15.37 5.95
C ARG A 122 -11.82 14.92 6.32
N TRP A 123 -11.56 13.62 6.33
CA TRP A 123 -10.23 13.07 6.64
C TRP A 123 -9.29 13.03 5.43
N ILE A 124 -9.80 13.19 4.20
CA ILE A 124 -8.98 13.09 2.98
C ILE A 124 -7.83 14.12 2.98
N PRO A 125 -8.04 15.41 3.30
CA PRO A 125 -6.94 16.38 3.36
C PRO A 125 -5.88 16.00 4.40
N VAL A 126 -6.29 15.63 5.61
CA VAL A 126 -5.36 15.20 6.68
C VAL A 126 -4.54 13.98 6.23
N PHE A 127 -5.22 12.96 5.72
CA PHE A 127 -4.58 11.73 5.25
C PHE A 127 -3.57 12.01 4.12
N LYS A 128 -3.97 12.80 3.12
CA LYS A 128 -3.11 13.16 1.98
C LYS A 128 -1.93 14.02 2.42
N ASP A 129 -2.18 15.10 3.16
CA ASP A 129 -1.15 16.07 3.51
C ASP A 129 -0.08 15.45 4.41
N THR A 130 -0.47 14.60 5.37
CA THR A 130 0.48 13.90 6.24
C THR A 130 1.43 13.00 5.44
N LEU A 131 0.90 12.23 4.49
CA LEU A 131 1.70 11.34 3.65
C LEU A 131 2.55 12.11 2.63
N MET A 132 1.97 13.11 1.97
CA MET A 132 2.64 13.91 0.95
C MET A 132 3.80 14.73 1.55
N LYS A 133 3.64 15.29 2.75
CA LYS A 133 4.74 15.98 3.48
C LYS A 133 5.91 15.05 3.80
N ALA A 134 5.67 13.74 3.93
CA ALA A 134 6.70 12.73 4.12
C ALA A 134 7.28 12.17 2.80
N GLY A 135 6.85 12.72 1.66
CA GLY A 135 7.27 12.31 0.33
C GLY A 135 6.64 11.00 -0.16
N ILE A 136 5.48 10.61 0.39
CA ILE A 136 4.74 9.42 -0.03
C ILE A 136 3.60 9.86 -0.98
N PRO A 137 3.65 9.49 -2.28
CA PRO A 137 2.59 9.82 -3.22
C PRO A 137 1.25 9.17 -2.85
N VAL A 138 0.17 9.95 -2.89
CA VAL A 138 -1.18 9.50 -2.52
C VAL A 138 -2.17 9.68 -3.67
N TYR A 139 -2.86 8.59 -4.04
CA TYR A 139 -3.82 8.57 -5.13
C TYR A 139 -5.19 8.07 -4.68
N GLU A 140 -6.23 8.63 -5.29
CA GLU A 140 -7.59 8.14 -5.17
C GLU A 140 -7.79 6.95 -6.12
N GLY A 141 -7.76 5.76 -5.54
CA GLY A 141 -7.91 4.50 -6.24
C GLY A 141 -6.60 3.97 -6.83
N LEU A 142 -6.55 2.65 -6.95
CA LEU A 142 -5.43 1.93 -7.56
C LEU A 142 -5.18 2.31 -9.04
N PRO A 143 -6.19 2.52 -9.90
CA PRO A 143 -5.93 2.89 -11.30
C PRO A 143 -5.08 4.15 -11.46
N LYS A 144 -5.27 5.15 -10.60
CA LYS A 144 -4.47 6.39 -10.63
C LYS A 144 -3.03 6.14 -10.17
N ALA A 145 -2.84 5.35 -9.11
CA ALA A 145 -1.51 4.99 -8.61
C ALA A 145 -0.71 4.17 -9.64
N VAL A 146 -1.35 3.16 -10.22
CA VAL A 146 -0.77 2.28 -11.23
C VAL A 146 -0.39 3.05 -12.49
N ARG A 147 -1.26 3.94 -12.97
CA ARG A 147 -0.94 4.82 -14.11
C ARG A 147 0.23 5.76 -13.83
N ALA A 148 0.37 6.26 -12.62
CA ALA A 148 1.51 7.11 -12.25
C ALA A 148 2.82 6.32 -12.24
N LEU A 149 2.81 5.09 -11.73
CA LEU A 149 3.95 4.18 -11.77
C LEU A 149 4.36 3.80 -13.18
N SER A 150 3.40 3.48 -14.04
CA SER A 150 3.65 3.16 -15.45
C SER A 150 4.35 4.30 -16.19
N ARG A 151 3.87 5.54 -16.04
CA ARG A 151 4.53 6.71 -16.64
C ARG A 151 5.94 6.96 -16.08
N LEU A 152 6.15 6.66 -14.80
CA LEU A 152 7.47 6.78 -14.19
C LEU A 152 8.44 5.73 -14.75
N ALA A 153 7.98 4.49 -14.94
CA ALA A 153 8.76 3.42 -15.57
C ALA A 153 9.12 3.80 -17.02
N GLU A 154 8.14 4.21 -17.83
CA GLU A 154 8.34 4.70 -19.20
C GLU A 154 9.38 5.83 -19.26
N TYR A 155 9.32 6.77 -18.31
CA TYR A 155 10.29 7.85 -18.23
C TYR A 155 11.71 7.35 -17.94
N TYR A 156 11.88 6.43 -17.00
CA TYR A 156 13.21 5.86 -16.69
C TYR A 156 13.75 4.99 -17.83
N GLU A 157 12.89 4.26 -18.54
CA GLU A 157 13.25 3.55 -19.76
C GLU A 157 13.71 4.53 -20.85
N TYR A 158 12.96 5.60 -21.08
CA TYR A 158 13.32 6.64 -22.05
C TYR A 158 14.67 7.31 -21.73
N GLN A 159 14.97 7.52 -20.44
CA GLN A 159 16.24 8.09 -19.98
C GLN A 159 17.41 7.08 -19.98
N GLY A 160 17.18 5.80 -20.31
CA GLY A 160 18.20 4.74 -20.26
C GLY A 160 18.65 4.39 -18.85
N LEU A 161 17.85 4.73 -17.84
CA LEU A 161 18.13 4.52 -16.41
C LEU A 161 17.46 3.26 -15.86
N ALA A 162 16.49 2.69 -16.58
CA ALA A 162 15.97 1.36 -16.30
C ALA A 162 16.95 0.29 -16.84
N LYS A 163 17.49 -0.56 -15.98
CA LYS A 163 18.27 -1.75 -16.34
C LYS A 163 17.52 -3.01 -15.95
#